data_AF-B5DR50-F1
#
_entry.id   AF-B5DR50-F1
#
_cell.length_a   1.000
_cell.length_b   1.000
_cell.length_c   1.000
_cell.angle_alpha   90.00
_cell.angle_beta   90.00
_cell.angle_gamma   90.00
#
_symmetry.space_group_name_H-M   'P 1'
#
loop_
_entity.id
_entity.type
_entity.pdbx_description
1 polymer ?
#
loop_
_entity_poly.entity_id
_entity_poly.type
_entity_poly.pdbx_seq_one_letter_code
_entity_poly.pdbx_strand_id
1 'polypeptide(L)'
;MDRIDTTKRKPRRTHGTPSYTYRNRFAYALLAAGAVCFGIWSLTPMQRLSNEKLCKKLLTPSEQELDRKGLFEFGAPRPGKFIREAIEEAENLRTER
;
A
#
# COMPACT_ATOMS: atom_id res chain seq x y z
N MET A 1 -29.54 0.05 53.22
CA MET A 1 -28.50 -0.53 52.36
C MET A 1 -28.88 -1.98 52.11
N ASP A 2 -29.50 -2.27 50.97
CA ASP A 2 -29.99 -3.61 50.67
C ASP A 2 -28.82 -4.57 50.40
N ARG A 3 -28.86 -5.71 51.09
CA ARG A 3 -27.84 -6.75 51.02
C ARG A 3 -28.01 -7.50 49.69
N ILE A 4 -27.24 -7.10 48.67
CA ILE A 4 -27.29 -7.71 47.34
C ILE A 4 -26.89 -9.18 47.45
N ASP A 5 -27.80 -10.07 47.08
CA ASP A 5 -27.58 -11.52 47.03
C ASP A 5 -26.59 -11.87 45.90
N THR A 6 -25.36 -12.23 46.27
CA THR A 6 -24.26 -12.51 45.34
C THR A 6 -24.32 -13.91 44.74
N THR A 7 -25.17 -14.79 45.27
CA THR A 7 -25.26 -16.20 44.84
C THR A 7 -25.83 -16.36 43.44
N LYS A 8 -26.70 -15.45 43.02
CA LYS A 8 -27.34 -15.44 41.68
C LYS A 8 -26.56 -14.59 40.65
N ARG A 9 -25.44 -13.99 41.05
CA ARG A 9 -24.69 -13.10 40.17
C ARG A 9 -23.96 -13.92 39.13
N LYS A 10 -24.34 -13.76 37.85
CA LYS A 10 -23.59 -14.36 36.74
C LYS A 10 -22.10 -14.04 36.91
N PRO A 11 -21.20 -15.04 36.87
CA PRO A 11 -19.77 -14.79 36.95
C PRO A 11 -19.41 -13.73 35.91
N ARG A 12 -18.81 -12.62 36.35
CA ARG A 12 -18.26 -11.64 35.41
C ARG A 12 -17.29 -12.39 34.50
N ARG A 13 -17.19 -11.99 33.24
CA ARG A 13 -16.33 -12.61 32.21
C ARG A 13 -14.85 -12.33 32.50
N THR A 14 -14.40 -12.71 33.69
CA THR A 14 -13.07 -12.50 34.22
C THR A 14 -12.24 -13.74 33.98
N HIS A 15 -10.93 -13.52 33.93
CA HIS A 15 -9.94 -14.57 33.78
C HIS A 15 -10.15 -15.68 34.84
N GLY A 16 -10.08 -16.94 34.43
CA GLY A 16 -10.29 -18.10 35.30
C GLY A 16 -11.70 -18.71 35.30
N THR A 17 -12.70 -18.05 34.70
CA THR A 17 -14.05 -18.64 34.55
C THR A 17 -14.11 -19.61 33.35
N PRO A 18 -14.88 -20.71 33.40
CA PRO A 18 -15.05 -21.62 32.26
C PRO A 18 -15.59 -20.94 31.00
N SER A 19 -16.41 -19.91 31.16
CA SER A 19 -16.95 -19.13 30.05
C SER A 19 -15.88 -18.26 29.37
N TYR A 20 -14.89 -17.77 30.12
CA TYR A 20 -13.74 -17.03 29.58
C TYR A 20 -12.82 -17.96 28.77
N THR A 21 -12.51 -19.15 29.30
CA THR A 21 -11.62 -20.12 28.63
C THR A 21 -12.24 -20.67 27.35
N TYR A 22 -13.54 -21.00 27.36
CA TYR A 22 -14.22 -21.51 26.17
C TYR A 22 -14.23 -20.51 25.02
N ARG A 23 -14.57 -19.24 25.30
CA ARG A 23 -14.62 -18.19 24.27
C ARG A 23 -13.25 -17.90 23.67
N ASN A 24 -12.23 -17.81 24.51
CA ASN A 24 -10.88 -17.53 24.03
C ASN A 24 -10.35 -18.70 23.21
N ARG A 25 -10.58 -19.95 23.63
CA ARG A 25 -10.21 -21.13 22.82
C ARG A 25 -10.89 -21.15 21.46
N PHE A 26 -12.18 -20.82 21.42
CA PHE A 26 -12.92 -20.71 20.16
C PHE A 26 -12.35 -19.59 19.25
N ALA A 27 -12.06 -18.42 19.83
CA ALA A 27 -11.44 -17.32 19.10
C ALA A 27 -10.04 -17.71 18.57
N TYR A 28 -9.21 -18.36 19.39
CA TYR A 28 -7.90 -18.86 18.97
C TYR A 28 -8.01 -19.92 17.87
N ALA A 29 -9.00 -20.81 17.94
CA ALA A 29 -9.25 -21.81 16.89
C ALA A 29 -9.62 -21.15 15.56
N LEU A 30 -10.49 -20.13 15.58
CA LEU A 30 -10.84 -19.37 14.39
C LEU A 30 -9.64 -18.60 13.81
N LEU A 31 -8.83 -17.96 14.67
CA LEU A 31 -7.63 -17.27 14.23
C LEU A 31 -6.62 -18.23 13.61
N ALA A 32 -6.39 -19.39 14.23
CA ALA A 32 -5.50 -20.42 13.71
C ALA A 32 -5.99 -20.97 12.37
N ALA A 33 -7.28 -21.30 12.26
CA ALA A 33 -7.88 -21.77 11.01
C ALA A 33 -7.79 -20.71 9.91
N GLY A 34 -8.12 -19.45 10.22
CA GLY A 34 -7.99 -18.32 9.29
C GLY A 34 -6.56 -18.11 8.82
N ALA A 35 -5.59 -18.18 9.73
CA ALA A 35 -4.17 -18.02 9.41
C ALA A 35 -3.66 -19.16 8.51
N VAL A 36 -4.09 -20.41 8.75
CA VAL A 36 -3.73 -21.55 7.91
C VAL A 36 -4.34 -21.40 6.52
N CYS A 37 -5.64 -21.11 6.43
CA CYS A 37 -6.30 -20.89 5.14
C CYS A 37 -5.65 -19.75 4.36
N PHE A 38 -5.33 -18.63 5.03
CA PHE A 38 -4.65 -17.50 4.42
C PHE A 38 -3.22 -17.85 3.98
N GLY A 39 -2.48 -18.61 4.80
CA GLY A 39 -1.15 -19.08 4.45
C GLY A 39 -1.15 -19.97 3.21
N ILE A 40 -2.07 -20.93 3.14
CA ILE A 40 -2.26 -21.79 1.96
C ILE A 40 -2.63 -20.94 0.74
N TRP A 41 -3.58 -20.02 0.89
CA TRP A 41 -3.98 -19.10 -0.18
C TRP A 41 -2.80 -18.26 -0.70
N SER A 42 -1.92 -17.77 0.21
CA SER A 42 -0.72 -16.99 -0.13
C SER A 42 0.35 -17.74 -0.90
N LEU A 43 0.39 -19.06 -0.77
CA LEU A 43 1.32 -19.93 -1.51
C LEU A 43 0.80 -20.29 -2.90
N THR A 44 -0.50 -20.10 -3.16
CA THR A 44 -1.09 -20.39 -4.47
C THR A 44 -0.60 -19.41 -5.54
N PRO A 45 -0.11 -19.88 -6.71
CA PRO A 45 0.38 -19.02 -7.79
C PRO A 45 -0.70 -18.08 -8.35
N MET A 46 -1.98 -18.46 -8.24
CA MET A 46 -3.13 -17.63 -8.62
C MET A 46 -3.23 -16.32 -7.84
N GLN A 47 -2.83 -16.32 -6.56
CA GLN A 47 -2.79 -15.10 -5.76
C GLN A 47 -1.69 -14.16 -6.26
N ARG A 48 -0.51 -14.68 -6.62
CA ARG A 48 0.59 -13.86 -7.15
C ARG A 48 0.17 -13.14 -8.43
N LEU A 49 -0.49 -13.85 -9.35
CA LEU A 49 -0.98 -13.25 -10.59
C LEU A 49 -2.05 -12.17 -10.33
N SER A 50 -2.95 -12.40 -9.38
CA SER A 50 -3.99 -11.43 -9.02
C SER A 50 -3.39 -10.19 -8.34
N ASN A 51 -2.42 -10.40 -7.45
CA ASN A 51 -1.68 -9.32 -6.79
C ASN A 51 -0.84 -8.52 -7.79
N GLU A 52 -0.19 -9.15 -8.75
CA GLU A 52 0.54 -8.44 -9.81
C GLU A 52 -0.40 -7.56 -10.65
N LYS A 53 -1.59 -8.05 -10.99
CA LYS A 53 -2.60 -7.26 -11.71
C LYS A 53 -3.09 -6.07 -10.89
N LEU A 54 -3.37 -6.28 -9.59
CA LEU A 54 -3.77 -5.22 -8.67
C LEU A 54 -2.65 -4.19 -8.45
N CYS A 55 -1.44 -4.65 -8.17
CA CYS A 55 -0.26 -3.81 -7.99
C CYS A 55 0.04 -3.02 -9.26
N LYS A 56 -0.03 -3.62 -10.45
CA LYS A 56 0.08 -2.88 -11.71
C LYS A 56 -0.98 -1.79 -11.77
N LYS A 57 -2.26 -2.12 -11.60
CA LYS A 57 -3.34 -1.13 -11.65
C LYS A 57 -3.21 0.02 -10.63
N LEU A 58 -2.68 -0.25 -9.45
CA LEU A 58 -2.57 0.74 -8.37
C LEU A 58 -1.25 1.53 -8.39
N LEU A 59 -0.15 0.92 -8.83
CA LEU A 59 1.19 1.53 -8.83
C LEU A 59 1.56 2.14 -10.18
N THR A 60 0.98 1.68 -11.29
CA THR A 60 1.20 2.35 -12.57
C THR A 60 0.34 3.62 -12.59
N PRO A 61 0.94 4.81 -12.66
CA PRO A 61 0.17 6.04 -12.84
C PRO A 61 -0.64 5.94 -14.12
N SER A 62 -1.86 6.48 -14.08
CA SER A 62 -2.72 6.50 -15.27
C SER A 62 -2.08 7.31 -16.39
N GLU A 63 -2.43 7.02 -17.65
CA GLU A 63 -1.92 7.80 -18.80
C GLU A 63 -2.19 9.29 -18.64
N GLN A 64 -3.33 9.66 -18.05
CA GLN A 64 -3.68 11.05 -17.73
C GLN A 64 -2.74 11.68 -16.71
N GLU A 65 -2.28 10.93 -15.71
CA GLU A 65 -1.31 11.43 -14.72
C GLU A 65 0.09 11.56 -15.32
N LEU A 66 0.48 10.64 -16.22
CA LEU A 66 1.73 10.74 -16.98
C LEU A 66 1.71 11.94 -17.91
N ASP A 67 0.62 12.18 -18.63
CA ASP A 67 0.45 13.32 -19.53
C ASP A 67 0.46 14.64 -18.75
N ARG A 68 -0.23 14.69 -17.60
CA ARG A 68 -0.15 15.84 -16.69
C ARG A 68 1.27 16.09 -16.19
N LYS A 69 2.02 15.04 -15.86
CA LYS A 69 3.41 15.18 -15.44
C LYS A 69 4.28 15.71 -16.59
N GLY A 70 4.09 15.21 -17.81
CA GLY A 70 4.79 15.68 -19.01
C GLY A 70 4.51 17.15 -19.33
N LEU A 71 3.28 17.62 -19.13
CA LEU A 71 2.90 19.04 -19.29
C LEU A 71 3.65 19.98 -18.34
N PHE A 72 4.05 19.50 -17.16
CA PHE A 72 4.82 20.27 -16.18
C PHE A 72 6.30 19.92 -16.15
N GLU A 73 6.75 18.99 -17.00
CA GLU A 73 8.16 18.66 -17.19
C GLU A 73 8.75 19.68 -18.17
N PHE A 74 8.84 20.93 -17.72
CA PHE A 74 9.62 21.94 -18.42
C PHE A 74 11.06 21.42 -18.48
N GLY A 75 11.48 20.95 -19.65
CA GLY A 75 12.83 20.44 -19.86
C GLY A 75 13.83 21.42 -19.25
N ALA A 76 14.74 20.90 -18.41
CA ALA A 76 15.71 21.74 -17.71
C ALA A 76 16.35 22.72 -18.70
N PRO A 77 16.46 24.01 -18.35
CA PRO A 77 17.03 25.01 -19.25
C PRO A 77 18.38 24.49 -19.73
N ARG A 78 18.59 24.49 -21.07
CA ARG A 78 19.82 23.97 -21.67
C ARG A 78 21.02 24.57 -20.93
N PRO A 79 22.02 23.77 -20.55
CA PRO A 79 23.17 24.29 -19.82
C PRO A 79 23.85 25.37 -20.66
N GLY A 80 24.30 26.45 -20.01
CA GLY A 80 24.77 27.67 -20.69
C GLY A 80 25.88 27.45 -21.72
N LYS A 81 26.64 26.34 -21.63
CA LYS A 81 27.62 25.94 -22.65
C LYS A 81 26.99 25.70 -24.02
N PHE A 82 25.88 24.96 -24.07
CA PHE A 82 25.15 24.69 -25.32
C PHE A 82 24.52 25.95 -25.91
N ILE A 83 24.09 26.89 -25.07
CA ILE A 83 23.56 28.18 -25.55
C ILE A 83 24.69 29.00 -26.18
N ARG A 84 25.88 29.01 -25.57
CA ARG A 84 27.06 29.72 -26.10
C ARG A 84 27.55 29.10 -27.42
N GLU A 85 27.69 27.78 -27.48
CA GLU A 85 28.09 27.07 -28.69
C GLU A 85 27.11 27.32 -29.86
N ALA A 86 25.80 27.29 -29.59
CA ALA A 86 24.79 27.58 -30.60
C ALA A 86 24.82 29.04 -31.10
N ILE A 87 25.19 30.00 -30.23
CA ILE A 87 25.37 31.41 -30.62
C ILE A 87 26.62 31.56 -31.49
N GLU A 88 27.74 30.93 -31.10
CA GLU A 88 28.99 30.93 -31.86
C GLU A 88 28.82 30.30 -33.25
N GLU A 89 28.14 29.15 -33.36
CA GLU A 89 27.83 28.54 -34.66
C GLU A 89 26.97 29.45 -35.54
N ALA A 90 25.97 30.12 -34.95
CA ALA A 90 25.11 31.04 -35.69
C ALA A 90 25.85 32.31 -36.16
N GLU A 91 26.83 32.79 -35.39
CA GLU A 91 27.70 33.89 -35.80
C GLU A 91 28.67 33.48 -36.92
N ASN A 92 29.31 32.32 -36.79
CA ASN A 92 30.22 31.80 -37.81
C ASN A 92 29.51 31.60 -39.16
N LEU A 93 28.29 31.04 -39.16
CA LEU A 93 27.45 30.89 -40.35
C LEU A 93 27.02 32.23 -40.98
N ARG A 94 26.98 33.33 -40.21
CA ARG A 94 26.69 34.67 -40.73
C ARG A 94 27.89 35.33 -41.38
N THR A 95 29.09 35.09 -40.87
CA THR A 95 30.35 35.64 -41.41
C THR A 95 30.87 34.88 -42.63
N GLU A 96 30.49 33.61 -42.81
CA GLU A 96 30.87 32.79 -43.97
C GLU A 96 29.93 32.96 -45.19
N ARG A 97 28.94 33.86 -45.12
CA ARG A 97 28.11 34.31 -46.26
C ARG A 97 28.51 35.71 -46.71
#